data_AF-A0A819RZ57-F1
#
_entry.id   AF-A0A819RZ57-F1
#
_cell.length_a   1.000
_cell.length_b   1.000
_cell.length_c   1.000
_cell.angle_alpha   90.00
_cell.angle_beta   90.00
_cell.angle_gamma   90.00
#
_symmetry.space_group_name_H-M   'P 1'
#
loop_
_entity.id
_entity.type
_entity.pdbx_description
1 polymer ?
#
loop_
_entity_poly.entity_id
_entity_poly.type
_entity_poly.pdbx_seq_one_letter_code
_entity_poly.pdbx_strand_id
1 'polypeptide(L)'
;MEKDDRRNGPILTKVESTQIFGNIEEIYHLHLSIAEQLDRAINEDKCIGSICLTNSVDLLRVYQPYTKFYDKTIEAIHTLEKTNSRFYAYLKICEHKIELGKQHLVDLMIRSIQRLPSILLLLERLLKYTSITHIDYQLLIDSLDKLR
;
A
#
# COMPACT_ATOMS: atom_id res chain seq x y z
N MET A 1 -25.46 10.13 1.62
CA MET A 1 -25.63 10.13 3.10
C MET A 1 -25.45 8.70 3.58
N GLU A 2 -24.24 8.33 3.99
CA GLU A 2 -24.02 7.08 4.73
C GLU A 2 -24.77 7.20 6.06
N LYS A 3 -25.90 6.50 6.18
CA LYS A 3 -26.64 6.44 7.44
C LYS A 3 -25.81 5.59 8.41
N ASP A 4 -25.44 6.26 9.48
CA ASP A 4 -24.63 5.76 10.57
C ASP A 4 -25.24 4.50 11.21
N ASP A 5 -24.66 3.34 10.92
CA ASP A 5 -24.99 2.03 11.54
C ASP A 5 -24.45 1.92 12.99
N ARG A 6 -23.96 3.04 13.56
CA ARG A 6 -23.48 3.14 14.95
C ARG A 6 -24.56 3.00 16.02
N ARG A 7 -25.83 2.79 15.66
CA ARG A 7 -26.91 2.60 16.65
C ARG A 7 -26.69 1.41 17.59
N ASN A 8 -25.82 0.46 17.23
CA ASN A 8 -25.45 -0.71 18.03
C ASN A 8 -23.96 -0.73 18.48
N GLY A 9 -23.30 0.42 18.57
CA GLY A 9 -21.87 0.51 18.94
C GLY A 9 -20.91 0.10 17.81
N PRO A 10 -19.59 0.12 18.04
CA PRO A 10 -18.58 -0.11 17.00
C PRO A 10 -18.62 -1.56 16.47
N ILE A 11 -18.42 -1.74 15.17
CA ILE A 11 -18.41 -3.05 14.49
C ILE A 11 -17.16 -3.86 14.87
N LEU A 12 -16.04 -3.17 15.04
CA LEU A 12 -14.77 -3.70 15.51
C LEU A 12 -14.31 -2.92 16.74
N THR A 13 -13.68 -3.61 17.67
CA THR A 13 -12.92 -2.97 18.74
C THR A 13 -11.68 -2.28 18.19
N LYS A 14 -11.09 -1.38 18.98
CA LYS A 14 -9.82 -0.73 18.61
C LYS A 14 -8.71 -1.75 18.37
N VAL A 15 -8.67 -2.82 19.17
CA VAL A 15 -7.67 -3.89 19.06
C VAL A 15 -7.83 -4.65 17.75
N GLU A 16 -9.04 -5.09 17.41
CA GLU A 16 -9.33 -5.79 16.14
C GLU A 16 -9.04 -4.90 14.94
N SER A 17 -9.40 -3.60 15.01
CA SER A 17 -9.09 -2.64 13.96
C SER A 17 -7.58 -2.50 13.74
N THR A 18 -6.80 -2.37 14.82
CA THR A 18 -5.33 -2.32 14.72
C THR A 18 -4.75 -3.64 14.22
N GLN A 19 -5.34 -4.78 14.58
CA GLN A 19 -4.89 -6.10 14.11
C GLN A 19 -5.17 -6.30 12.61
N ILE A 20 -6.28 -5.80 12.09
CA ILE A 20 -6.64 -5.90 10.67
C ILE A 20 -5.82 -4.91 9.83
N PHE A 21 -5.73 -3.65 10.24
CA PHE A 21 -5.16 -2.60 9.37
C PHE A 21 -3.69 -2.31 9.62
N GLY A 22 -3.13 -2.69 10.78
CA GLY A 22 -1.74 -2.48 11.13
C GLY A 22 -1.30 -1.03 10.91
N ASN A 23 -0.23 -0.83 10.16
CA ASN A 23 0.29 0.48 9.75
C ASN A 23 -0.03 0.84 8.29
N ILE A 24 -1.12 0.32 7.71
CA ILE A 24 -1.49 0.61 6.31
C ILE A 24 -1.70 2.11 6.05
N GLU A 25 -2.17 2.86 7.04
CA GLU A 25 -2.33 4.32 6.95
C GLU A 25 -0.99 5.03 6.78
N GLU A 26 0.07 4.55 7.44
CA GLU A 26 1.43 5.07 7.26
C GLU A 26 1.95 4.80 5.84
N ILE A 27 1.70 3.59 5.31
CA ILE A 27 2.01 3.23 3.93
C ILE A 27 1.26 4.16 2.96
N TYR A 28 -0.03 4.38 3.20
CA TYR A 28 -0.87 5.24 2.37
C TYR A 28 -0.32 6.68 2.30
N HIS A 29 -0.03 7.29 3.44
CA HIS A 29 0.51 8.66 3.47
C HIS A 29 1.88 8.78 2.82
N LEU A 30 2.76 7.78 3.01
CA LEU A 30 4.05 7.75 2.32
C LEU A 30 3.85 7.70 0.79
N HIS A 31 2.96 6.83 0.29
CA HIS A 31 2.70 6.73 -1.14
C HIS A 31 1.99 7.95 -1.72
N LEU A 32 1.15 8.64 -0.97
CA LEU A 32 0.59 9.93 -1.38
C LEU A 32 1.72 10.96 -1.60
N SER A 33 2.64 11.08 -0.65
CA SER A 33 3.79 11.98 -0.76
C SER A 33 4.67 11.63 -1.97
N ILE A 34 4.93 10.34 -2.20
CA ILE A 34 5.70 9.87 -3.36
C ILE A 34 4.96 10.18 -4.67
N ALA A 35 3.65 9.98 -4.73
CA ALA A 35 2.84 10.28 -5.90
C ALA A 35 2.92 11.78 -6.27
N GLU A 36 2.77 12.67 -5.29
CA GLU A 36 2.93 14.11 -5.52
C GLU A 36 4.34 14.50 -5.98
N GLN A 37 5.38 13.85 -5.45
CA GLN A 37 6.76 14.05 -5.91
C GLN A 37 6.93 13.61 -7.37
N LEU A 38 6.37 12.47 -7.75
CA LEU A 38 6.41 11.95 -9.12
C LEU A 38 5.63 12.84 -10.10
N ASP A 39 4.43 13.30 -9.72
CA ASP A 39 3.64 14.22 -10.55
C ASP A 39 4.38 15.53 -10.81
N ARG A 40 5.05 16.08 -9.79
CA ARG A 40 5.92 17.26 -9.98
C ARG A 40 7.10 16.95 -10.90
N ALA A 41 7.76 15.80 -10.72
CA ALA A 41 8.92 15.45 -11.54
C ALA A 41 8.59 15.26 -13.02
N ILE A 42 7.42 14.70 -13.33
CA ILE A 42 6.95 14.55 -14.72
C ILE A 42 6.74 15.93 -15.37
N ASN A 43 6.24 16.91 -14.61
CA ASN A 43 6.01 18.27 -15.13
C ASN A 43 7.30 19.10 -15.23
N GLU A 44 8.29 18.81 -14.40
CA GLU A 44 9.55 19.58 -14.28
C GLU A 44 10.76 18.89 -14.95
N ASP A 45 10.54 17.78 -15.66
CA ASP A 45 11.58 16.93 -16.28
C ASP A 45 12.69 16.51 -15.29
N LYS A 46 12.28 16.10 -14.08
CA LYS A 46 13.19 15.64 -13.02
C LYS A 46 13.39 14.13 -13.03
N CYS A 47 14.51 13.72 -12.44
CA CYS A 47 14.96 12.33 -12.32
C CYS A 47 14.09 11.51 -11.36
N ILE A 48 13.52 10.41 -11.85
CA ILE A 48 12.65 9.52 -11.08
C ILE A 48 13.47 8.71 -10.07
N GLY A 49 14.68 8.30 -10.44
CA GLY A 49 15.58 7.56 -9.56
C GLY A 49 15.91 8.33 -8.28
N SER A 50 16.02 9.66 -8.35
CA SER A 50 16.23 10.49 -7.15
C SER A 50 15.07 10.36 -6.16
N ILE A 51 13.82 10.39 -6.63
CA ILE A 51 12.64 10.29 -5.77
C ILE A 51 12.61 8.92 -5.09
N CYS A 52 12.81 7.85 -5.87
CA CYS A 52 12.84 6.50 -5.33
C CYS A 52 13.98 6.30 -4.32
N LEU A 53 15.17 6.83 -4.60
CA LEU A 53 16.31 6.76 -3.70
C LEU A 53 16.04 7.50 -2.38
N THR A 54 15.56 8.74 -2.44
CA THR A 54 15.28 9.54 -1.23
C THR A 54 14.23 8.89 -0.33
N ASN A 55 13.21 8.23 -0.90
CA ASN A 55 12.14 7.60 -0.14
C ASN A 55 12.42 6.13 0.21
N SER A 56 13.55 5.55 -0.23
CA SER A 56 13.83 4.11 -0.09
C SER A 56 13.89 3.63 1.37
N VAL A 57 14.51 4.41 2.25
CA VAL A 57 14.63 4.09 3.67
C VAL A 57 13.25 4.03 4.33
N ASP A 58 12.40 5.02 4.07
CA ASP A 58 11.06 5.05 4.62
C ASP A 58 10.16 3.95 4.04
N LEU A 59 10.27 3.68 2.74
CA LEU A 59 9.57 2.54 2.11
C LEU A 59 9.90 1.23 2.84
N LEU A 60 11.18 0.91 3.02
CA LEU A 60 11.57 -0.31 3.73
C LEU A 60 11.08 -0.32 5.18
N ARG A 61 11.21 0.82 5.88
CA ARG A 61 10.80 0.98 7.28
C ARG A 61 9.32 0.71 7.49
N VAL A 62 8.44 1.23 6.62
CA VAL A 62 6.98 1.06 6.79
C VAL A 62 6.48 -0.29 6.27
N TYR A 63 7.15 -0.88 5.27
CA TYR A 63 6.76 -2.18 4.70
C TYR A 63 7.20 -3.37 5.55
N GLN A 64 8.32 -3.27 6.28
CA GLN A 64 8.81 -4.36 7.12
C GLN A 64 7.79 -4.84 8.17
N PRO A 65 7.16 -3.98 9.00
CA PRO A 65 6.13 -4.45 9.92
C PRO A 65 4.88 -4.96 9.20
N TYR A 66 4.44 -4.29 8.13
CA TYR A 66 3.23 -4.70 7.39
C TYR A 66 3.35 -6.12 6.82
N THR A 67 4.48 -6.42 6.16
CA THR A 67 4.75 -7.75 5.60
C THR A 67 4.89 -8.81 6.69
N LYS A 68 5.57 -8.50 7.79
CA LYS A 68 5.74 -9.42 8.93
C LYS A 68 4.42 -9.84 9.59
N PHE A 69 3.43 -8.95 9.66
CA PHE A 69 2.15 -9.22 10.33
C PHE A 69 1.03 -9.64 9.38
N TYR A 70 1.26 -9.62 8.07
CA TYR A 70 0.22 -9.85 7.07
C TYR A 70 -0.53 -11.17 7.24
N ASP A 71 0.17 -12.28 7.44
CA ASP A 71 -0.49 -13.59 7.60
C ASP A 71 -1.45 -13.60 8.80
N LYS A 72 -1.04 -12.96 9.91
CA LYS A 72 -1.87 -12.80 11.11
C LYS A 72 -3.06 -11.88 10.86
N THR A 73 -2.89 -10.83 10.07
CA THR A 73 -3.98 -9.95 9.63
C THR A 73 -5.01 -10.73 8.81
N ILE A 74 -4.58 -11.57 7.86
CA ILE A 74 -5.49 -12.38 7.04
C ILE A 74 -6.25 -13.40 7.89
N GLU A 75 -5.56 -14.08 8.82
CA GLU A 75 -6.19 -14.99 9.77
C GLU A 75 -7.23 -14.29 10.65
N ALA A 76 -6.93 -13.07 11.11
CA ALA A 76 -7.85 -12.26 11.90
C ALA A 76 -9.11 -11.87 11.12
N ILE A 77 -8.95 -11.45 9.85
CA ILE A 77 -10.09 -11.13 8.96
C ILE A 77 -10.98 -12.36 8.80
N HIS A 78 -10.41 -13.51 8.42
CA HIS A 78 -11.19 -14.73 8.23
C HIS A 78 -11.89 -15.21 9.51
N THR A 79 -11.25 -15.01 10.66
CA THR A 79 -11.86 -15.33 11.97
C THR A 79 -13.04 -14.41 12.23
N LEU A 80 -12.86 -13.09 12.06
CA LEU A 80 -13.91 -12.08 12.29
C LEU A 80 -15.09 -12.24 11.32
N GLU A 81 -14.85 -12.62 10.07
CA GLU A 81 -15.93 -12.93 9.12
C GLU A 81 -16.81 -14.10 9.59
N LYS A 82 -16.24 -15.09 10.28
CA LYS A 82 -16.96 -16.25 10.81
C LYS A 82 -17.65 -15.96 12.14
N THR A 83 -17.03 -15.15 13.00
CA THR A 83 -17.48 -14.95 14.39
C THR A 83 -18.30 -13.68 14.61
N ASN A 84 -18.16 -12.68 13.73
CA ASN A 84 -18.83 -11.39 13.86
C ASN A 84 -19.72 -11.12 12.62
N SER A 85 -21.01 -11.44 12.76
CA SER A 85 -22.00 -11.28 11.69
C SER A 85 -22.18 -9.82 11.23
N ARG A 86 -21.97 -8.84 12.13
CA ARG A 86 -22.01 -7.42 11.79
C ARG A 86 -20.83 -7.02 10.92
N PHE A 87 -19.64 -7.52 11.25
CA PHE A 87 -18.44 -7.29 10.43
C PHE A 87 -18.60 -7.95 9.05
N TYR A 88 -19.05 -9.20 8.99
CA TYR A 88 -19.34 -9.87 7.72
C TYR A 88 -20.34 -9.08 6.86
N ALA A 89 -21.47 -8.66 7.43
CA ALA A 89 -22.47 -7.88 6.71
C ALA A 89 -21.89 -6.55 6.21
N TYR A 90 -21.09 -5.87 7.03
CA TYR A 90 -20.41 -4.64 6.66
C TYR A 90 -19.41 -4.85 5.50
N LEU A 91 -18.62 -5.91 5.53
CA LEU A 91 -17.74 -6.26 4.41
C LEU A 91 -18.53 -6.53 3.13
N LYS A 92 -19.66 -7.24 3.20
CA LYS A 92 -20.53 -7.44 2.03
C LYS A 92 -21.08 -6.13 1.49
N ILE A 93 -21.48 -5.20 2.35
CA ILE A 93 -21.91 -3.86 1.89
C ILE A 93 -20.75 -3.15 1.15
N CYS A 94 -19.54 -3.20 1.71
CA CYS A 94 -18.36 -2.62 1.09
C CYS A 94 -18.04 -3.27 -0.26
N GLU A 95 -18.00 -4.59 -0.36
CA GLU A 95 -17.73 -5.32 -1.62
C GLU A 95 -18.68 -4.93 -2.77
N HIS A 96 -19.93 -4.58 -2.45
CA HIS A 96 -20.91 -4.14 -3.46
C HIS A 96 -20.76 -2.67 -3.88
N LYS A 97 -19.92 -1.88 -3.21
CA LYS A 97 -19.60 -0.51 -3.67
C LYS A 97 -18.86 -0.61 -5.01
N ILE A 98 -19.32 0.19 -5.98
CA ILE A 98 -18.76 0.20 -7.35
C ILE A 98 -17.25 0.50 -7.32
N GLU A 99 -16.82 1.39 -6.44
CA GLU A 99 -15.42 1.79 -6.24
C GLU A 99 -14.49 0.61 -5.87
N LEU A 100 -15.02 -0.42 -5.20
CA LEU A 100 -14.24 -1.58 -4.76
C LEU A 100 -14.20 -2.70 -5.82
N GLY A 101 -14.98 -2.57 -6.89
CA GLY A 101 -14.93 -3.50 -8.03
C GLY A 101 -15.22 -4.96 -7.67
N LYS A 102 -16.07 -5.21 -6.65
CA LYS A 102 -16.41 -6.54 -6.13
C LYS A 102 -15.23 -7.33 -5.57
N GLN A 103 -14.19 -6.66 -5.08
CA GLN A 103 -13.04 -7.30 -4.46
C GLN A 103 -13.24 -7.53 -2.97
N HIS A 104 -12.78 -8.67 -2.46
CA HIS A 104 -12.76 -8.93 -1.03
C HIS A 104 -11.70 -8.08 -0.33
N LEU A 105 -11.88 -7.82 0.97
CA LEU A 105 -10.91 -7.04 1.75
C LEU A 105 -9.50 -7.63 1.66
N VAL A 106 -9.36 -8.96 1.74
CA VAL A 106 -8.08 -9.66 1.62
C VAL A 106 -7.39 -9.40 0.26
N ASP A 107 -8.16 -9.37 -0.83
CA ASP A 107 -7.66 -9.10 -2.18
C ASP A 107 -7.17 -7.65 -2.35
N LEU A 108 -7.65 -6.74 -1.50
CA LEU A 108 -7.16 -5.36 -1.46
C LEU A 108 -5.90 -5.25 -0.61
N MET A 109 -5.88 -5.94 0.53
CA MET A 109 -4.75 -5.90 1.47
C MET A 109 -3.46 -6.50 0.88
N ILE A 110 -3.57 -7.52 0.01
CA ILE A 110 -2.40 -8.12 -0.68
C ILE A 110 -1.70 -7.12 -1.62
N ARG A 111 -2.44 -6.14 -2.17
CA ARG A 111 -1.88 -5.15 -3.11
C ARG A 111 -0.77 -4.34 -2.48
N SER A 112 -0.91 -4.02 -1.18
CA SER A 112 0.13 -3.32 -0.43
C SER A 112 1.43 -4.13 -0.42
N ILE A 113 1.38 -5.46 -0.24
CA ILE A 113 2.57 -6.32 -0.33
C ILE A 113 3.15 -6.35 -1.75
N GLN A 114 2.29 -6.51 -2.75
CA GLN A 114 2.69 -6.63 -4.15
C GLN A 114 3.25 -5.33 -4.73
N ARG A 115 2.98 -4.19 -4.09
CA ARG A 115 3.37 -2.86 -4.58
C ARG A 115 4.89 -2.69 -4.65
N LEU A 116 5.63 -3.09 -3.62
CA LEU A 116 7.07 -2.90 -3.57
C LEU A 116 7.81 -3.74 -4.63
N PRO A 117 7.51 -5.04 -4.81
CA PRO A 117 8.02 -5.81 -5.95
C PRO A 117 7.67 -5.19 -7.32
N SER A 118 6.45 -4.67 -7.47
CA SER A 118 6.05 -4.01 -8.72
C SER A 118 6.87 -2.75 -9.01
N ILE A 119 7.23 -1.97 -7.98
CA ILE A 119 8.10 -0.79 -8.12
C ILE A 119 9.49 -1.21 -8.58
N LEU A 120 10.07 -2.25 -7.98
CA LEU A 120 11.39 -2.77 -8.39
C LEU A 120 11.40 -3.16 -9.87
N LEU A 121 10.39 -3.90 -10.34
CA LEU A 121 10.27 -4.28 -11.75
C LEU A 121 10.14 -3.07 -12.68
N LEU A 122 9.43 -2.02 -12.25
CA LEU A 122 9.31 -0.79 -13.03
C LEU A 122 10.65 -0.03 -13.09
N LEU A 123 11.38 0.05 -11.99
CA LEU A 123 12.70 0.69 -11.93
C LEU A 123 13.74 -0.06 -12.78
N GLU A 124 13.75 -1.39 -12.74
CA GLU A 124 14.62 -2.21 -13.60
C GLU A 124 14.34 -1.98 -15.09
N ARG A 125 13.05 -1.89 -15.46
CA ARG A 125 12.65 -1.58 -16.84
C ARG A 125 13.05 -0.15 -17.21
N LEU A 126 12.85 0.82 -16.32
CA LEU A 126 13.23 2.21 -16.58
C LEU A 126 14.75 2.34 -16.79
N LEU A 127 15.55 1.69 -15.93
CA LEU A 127 17.01 1.66 -16.06
C LEU A 127 17.44 1.09 -17.42
N LYS A 128 16.81 0.00 -17.88
CA LYS A 128 17.10 -0.62 -19.18
C LYS A 128 16.94 0.34 -20.36
N TYR A 129 16.02 1.30 -20.27
CA TYR A 129 15.75 2.28 -21.33
C TYR A 129 16.37 3.66 -21.05
N THR A 130 17.14 3.81 -19.97
CA THR A 130 17.85 5.04 -19.62
C THR A 130 19.29 4.98 -20.14
N SER A 131 19.76 6.02 -20.83
CA SER A 131 21.15 6.07 -21.31
C SER A 131 22.14 6.06 -20.15
N ILE A 132 23.26 5.37 -20.28
CA ILE A 132 24.35 5.36 -19.28
C ILE A 132 24.93 6.76 -19.00
N THR A 133 24.76 7.70 -19.93
CA THR A 133 25.20 9.09 -19.79
C THR A 133 24.16 9.99 -19.13
N HIS A 134 22.93 9.49 -18.94
CA HIS A 134 21.87 10.23 -18.30
C HIS A 134 22.09 10.24 -16.78
N ILE A 135 21.89 11.40 -16.14
CA ILE A 135 22.09 11.54 -14.69
C ILE A 135 21.23 10.57 -13.86
N ASP A 136 20.03 10.22 -14.35
CA ASP A 136 19.14 9.27 -13.68
C ASP A 136 19.63 7.82 -13.74
N TYR A 137 20.56 7.47 -14.62
CA TYR A 137 21.06 6.10 -14.75
C TYR A 137 21.67 5.59 -13.43
N GLN A 138 22.57 6.38 -12.83
CA GLN A 138 23.18 6.03 -11.55
C GLN A 138 22.17 6.07 -10.40
N LEU A 139 21.29 7.07 -10.39
CA LEU A 139 20.26 7.21 -9.37
C LEU A 139 19.30 6.01 -9.35
N LEU A 140 18.94 5.48 -10.53
CA LEU A 140 18.12 4.29 -10.67
C LEU A 140 18.84 3.05 -10.14
N ILE A 141 20.14 2.88 -10.43
CA ILE A 141 20.96 1.78 -9.87
C ILE A 141 20.97 1.87 -8.34
N ASP A 142 21.31 3.04 -7.79
CA ASP A 142 21.40 3.24 -6.34
C ASP A 142 20.04 2.99 -5.67
N SER A 143 18.95 3.43 -6.30
CA SER A 143 17.59 3.19 -5.80
C SER A 143 17.22 1.71 -5.79
N LEU A 144 17.60 0.96 -6.83
CA LEU A 144 17.35 -0.49 -6.93
C LEU A 144 18.15 -1.26 -5.88
N ASP A 145 19.42 -0.93 -5.71
CA ASP A 145 20.28 -1.58 -4.72
C ASP A 145 19.82 -1.30 -3.28
N LYS A 146 19.21 -0.13 -3.05
CA LYS A 146 18.69 0.23 -1.72
C LYS A 146 17.33 -0.41 -1.41
N LEU A 147 16.50 -0.69 -2.41
CA LEU A 147 15.14 -1.23 -2.25
C LEU A 147 15.07 -2.76 -2.32
N ARG A 148 16.14 -3.42 -2.76
CA ARG A 148 16.31 -4.88 -2.73
C ARG A 148 16.68 -5.38 -1.33
#